data_AF-A0A2V8N1T8-F1
#
_entry.id   AF-A0A2V8N1T8-F1
#
_cell.length_a   1.000
_cell.length_b   1.000
_cell.length_c   1.000
_cell.angle_alpha   90.00
_cell.angle_beta   90.00
_cell.angle_gamma   90.00
#
_symmetry.space_group_name_H-M   'P 1'
#
loop_
_entity.id
_entity.type
_entity.pdbx_description
1 polymer ?
#
loop_
_entity_poly.entity_id
_entity_poly.type
_entity_poly.pdbx_seq_one_letter_code
_entity_poly.pdbx_strand_id
1 'polypeptide(L)'
;MNKQFRHRLLALIAISAATIIAAWVLIHSTRARRHRLRQPPDYLSNFAGAPDADLWTQAVEQVKADRGEPAGGSAAVEVPPELRHYSDRHWFLATQVAEVRKNNIQTCQDFVDLAAMIKRGELVALPAVTDTYILLGVGAKADEGVFSRYQDDHSIGLYNDAQLRDEYQRLEATRGNLEQENVDLKKQLGALKKRDRARQRELQKQIAARQQELRSTEENKALLNQFYGHADSRQKLFRDYDSLQSLARNFGGRSYDLNNSTDRQAMKVNMLSSVRPEALKVMEEIATDYHQKFERPLPVSSLVRPEQYQH
;
A
#
# COMPACT_ATOMS: atom_id res chain seq x y z
N MET A 1 -45.93 -3.81 -27.24
CA MET A 1 -44.78 -3.49 -26.35
C MET A 1 -44.39 -2.03 -26.60
N ASN A 2 -44.53 -1.16 -25.61
CA ASN A 2 -44.58 0.30 -25.80
C ASN A 2 -43.21 0.88 -26.20
N LYS A 3 -43.14 1.74 -27.23
CA LYS A 3 -41.87 2.28 -27.78
C LYS A 3 -41.04 3.00 -26.71
N GLN A 4 -41.69 3.68 -25.76
CA GLN A 4 -41.02 4.35 -24.64
C GLN A 4 -40.33 3.38 -23.66
N PHE A 5 -40.88 2.19 -23.48
CA PHE A 5 -40.28 1.16 -22.61
C PHE A 5 -39.01 0.58 -23.24
N ARG A 6 -38.96 0.46 -24.58
CA ARG A 6 -37.76 0.02 -25.31
C ARG A 6 -36.62 1.03 -25.20
N HIS A 7 -36.89 2.33 -25.29
CA HIS A 7 -35.84 3.34 -25.16
C HIS A 7 -35.28 3.45 -23.75
N ARG A 8 -36.13 3.36 -22.71
CA ARG A 8 -35.65 3.34 -21.31
C ARG A 8 -34.84 2.08 -20.99
N LEU A 9 -35.23 0.93 -21.55
CA LEU A 9 -34.48 -0.32 -21.39
C LEU A 9 -33.11 -0.25 -22.09
N LEU A 10 -33.05 0.31 -23.30
CA LEU A 10 -31.78 0.49 -24.03
C LEU A 10 -30.83 1.47 -23.32
N ALA A 11 -31.35 2.54 -22.73
CA ALA A 11 -30.54 3.48 -21.95
C ALA A 11 -29.95 2.83 -20.69
N LEU A 12 -30.72 2.02 -19.96
CA LEU A 12 -30.24 1.29 -18.78
C LEU A 12 -29.19 0.23 -19.14
N ILE A 13 -29.35 -0.46 -20.27
CA ILE A 13 -28.36 -1.43 -20.77
C ILE A 13 -27.06 -0.71 -21.12
N ALA A 14 -27.11 0.45 -21.78
CA ALA A 14 -25.92 1.22 -22.13
C ALA A 14 -25.14 1.71 -20.89
N ILE A 15 -25.83 2.18 -19.85
CA ILE A 15 -25.20 2.63 -18.59
C ILE A 15 -24.60 1.43 -17.82
N SER A 16 -25.28 0.28 -17.82
CA SER A 16 -24.74 -0.94 -17.21
C SER A 16 -23.51 -1.49 -17.96
N ALA A 17 -23.50 -1.41 -19.30
CA ALA A 17 -22.35 -1.82 -20.09
C ALA A 17 -21.14 -0.90 -19.87
N ALA A 18 -21.36 0.42 -19.76
CA ALA A 18 -20.29 1.38 -19.47
C ALA A 18 -19.66 1.17 -18.09
N THR A 19 -20.47 0.86 -17.06
CA THR A 19 -19.97 0.58 -15.69
C THR A 19 -19.25 -0.77 -15.60
N ILE A 20 -19.70 -1.78 -16.34
CA ILE A 20 -19.02 -3.09 -16.43
C ILE A 20 -17.67 -2.96 -17.16
N ILE A 21 -17.60 -2.18 -18.24
CA ILE A 21 -16.33 -1.91 -18.94
C ILE A 21 -15.38 -1.12 -18.04
N ALA A 22 -15.86 -0.12 -17.30
CA ALA A 22 -15.03 0.63 -16.34
C ALA A 22 -14.48 -0.27 -15.21
N ALA A 23 -15.32 -1.14 -14.63
CA ALA A 23 -14.92 -2.09 -13.60
C ALA A 23 -13.95 -3.15 -14.16
N TRP A 24 -14.17 -3.65 -15.38
CA TRP A 24 -13.28 -4.62 -16.04
C TRP A 24 -11.93 -4.01 -16.38
N VAL A 25 -11.88 -2.75 -16.85
CA VAL A 25 -10.63 -2.01 -17.07
C VAL A 25 -9.89 -1.77 -15.75
N LEU A 26 -10.59 -1.47 -14.63
CA LEU A 26 -9.99 -1.35 -13.30
C LEU A 26 -9.39 -2.69 -12.80
N ILE A 27 -10.09 -3.81 -13.01
CA ILE A 27 -9.66 -5.14 -12.54
C ILE A 27 -8.55 -5.76 -13.45
N HIS A 28 -8.55 -5.48 -14.75
CA HIS A 28 -7.49 -5.97 -15.64
C HIS A 28 -6.26 -5.05 -15.68
N SER A 29 -6.42 -3.74 -15.51
CA SER A 29 -5.27 -2.85 -15.35
C SER A 29 -4.48 -3.13 -14.06
N THR A 30 -5.11 -3.62 -13.00
CA THR A 30 -4.42 -4.06 -11.77
C THR A 30 -3.68 -5.38 -11.94
N ARG A 31 -4.16 -6.30 -12.80
CA ARG A 31 -3.45 -7.57 -13.13
C ARG A 31 -2.29 -7.39 -14.13
N ALA A 32 -2.41 -6.48 -15.10
CA ALA A 32 -1.34 -6.19 -16.06
C ALA A 32 -0.23 -5.27 -15.50
N ARG A 33 -0.42 -4.69 -14.31
CA ARG A 33 0.57 -3.83 -13.62
C ARG A 33 1.71 -4.58 -12.92
N ARG A 34 1.80 -5.91 -13.04
CA ARG A 34 2.73 -6.68 -12.21
C ARG A 34 4.23 -6.50 -12.50
N HIS A 35 4.66 -5.84 -13.58
CA HIS A 35 6.10 -5.56 -13.80
C HIS A 35 6.43 -4.22 -14.45
N ARG A 36 5.53 -3.22 -14.42
CA ARG A 36 5.94 -1.85 -14.72
C ARG A 36 6.01 -1.07 -13.41
N LEU A 37 7.22 -0.69 -13.01
CA LEU A 37 7.50 0.36 -12.03
C LEU A 37 6.92 1.68 -12.57
N ARG A 38 5.59 1.81 -12.58
CA ARG A 38 4.89 3.03 -12.97
C ARG A 38 4.61 3.79 -11.68
N GLN A 39 5.51 4.71 -11.35
CA GLN A 39 5.29 5.67 -10.29
C GLN A 39 4.18 6.65 -10.69
N PRO A 40 3.30 7.05 -9.76
CA PRO A 40 2.31 8.08 -10.01
C PRO A 40 2.99 9.43 -10.29
N PRO A 41 2.36 10.34 -11.07
CA PRO A 41 2.91 11.64 -11.41
C PRO A 41 3.22 12.51 -10.17
N ASP A 42 2.51 12.30 -9.05
CA ASP A 42 2.70 13.03 -7.78
C ASP A 42 3.68 12.31 -6.82
N TYR A 43 4.48 11.36 -7.30
CA TYR A 43 5.42 10.63 -6.45
C TYR A 43 6.48 11.54 -5.82
N LEU A 44 6.93 12.57 -6.54
CA LEU A 44 7.97 13.49 -6.07
C LEU A 44 7.49 14.46 -4.99
N SER A 45 6.24 14.92 -5.08
CA SER A 45 5.67 15.86 -4.10
C SER A 45 5.55 15.24 -2.71
N ASN A 46 5.60 13.90 -2.64
CA ASN A 46 5.61 13.16 -1.41
C ASN A 46 6.93 13.25 -0.64
N PHE A 47 8.10 13.51 -1.24
CA PHE A 47 9.39 13.43 -0.51
C PHE A 47 9.71 14.64 0.36
N ALA A 48 10.35 14.41 1.50
CA ALA A 48 10.84 15.46 2.40
C ALA A 48 12.05 16.21 1.81
N GLY A 49 11.98 17.55 1.79
CA GLY A 49 12.80 18.40 0.94
C GLY A 49 12.25 18.43 -0.49
N ALA A 50 12.15 19.59 -1.14
CA ALA A 50 11.76 19.63 -2.54
C ALA A 50 12.86 18.91 -3.34
N PRO A 51 12.64 17.69 -3.86
CA PRO A 51 13.63 17.09 -4.73
C PRO A 51 13.78 18.04 -5.92
N ASP A 52 15.02 18.28 -6.33
CA ASP A 52 15.26 18.97 -7.59
C ASP A 52 14.59 18.13 -8.68
N ALA A 53 13.47 18.63 -9.19
CA ALA A 53 12.61 17.90 -10.12
C ALA A 53 13.35 17.63 -11.43
N ASP A 54 14.30 18.50 -11.77
CA ASP A 54 15.15 18.35 -12.94
C ASP A 54 16.17 17.23 -12.70
N LEU A 55 16.84 17.20 -11.53
CA LEU A 55 17.73 16.10 -11.15
C LEU A 55 17.01 14.75 -11.12
N TRP A 56 15.80 14.70 -10.56
CA TRP A 56 15.00 13.46 -10.57
C TRP A 56 14.70 13.00 -11.99
N THR A 57 14.23 13.91 -12.85
CA THR A 57 13.86 13.58 -14.23
C THR A 57 15.07 13.06 -14.99
N GLN A 58 16.21 13.74 -14.87
CA GLN A 58 17.48 13.33 -15.47
C GLN A 58 17.93 11.96 -14.93
N ALA A 59 17.90 11.73 -13.62
CA ALA A 59 18.27 10.47 -13.01
C ALA A 59 17.37 9.31 -13.47
N VAL A 60 16.05 9.54 -13.60
CA VAL A 60 15.10 8.54 -14.12
C VAL A 60 15.41 8.21 -15.58
N GLU A 61 15.71 9.20 -16.41
CA GLU A 61 16.11 8.99 -17.80
C GLU A 61 17.41 8.18 -17.90
N GLN A 62 18.44 8.54 -17.13
CA GLN A 62 19.72 7.83 -17.10
C GLN A 62 19.58 6.37 -16.62
N VAL A 63 18.73 6.12 -15.62
CA VAL A 63 18.47 4.75 -15.12
C VAL A 63 17.73 3.90 -16.14
N LYS A 64 16.79 4.51 -16.89
CA LYS A 64 15.96 3.85 -17.90
C LYS A 64 16.61 3.76 -19.28
N ALA A 65 17.70 4.49 -19.52
CA ALA A 65 18.42 4.46 -20.77
C ALA A 65 18.83 3.01 -21.13
N ASP A 66 18.65 2.68 -22.40
CA ASP A 66 19.03 1.37 -22.93
C ASP A 66 20.54 1.17 -22.78
N ARG A 67 20.93 -0.05 -22.42
CA ARG A 67 22.30 -0.40 -22.04
C ARG A 67 23.03 -1.17 -23.13
N GLY A 68 22.35 -1.51 -24.23
CA GLY A 68 22.89 -2.37 -25.29
C GLY A 68 23.12 -3.83 -24.87
N GLU A 69 23.24 -4.09 -23.56
CA GLU A 69 23.35 -5.41 -22.94
C GLU A 69 22.08 -5.75 -22.13
N PRO A 70 21.72 -7.04 -22.03
CA PRO A 70 20.63 -7.48 -21.17
C PRO A 70 20.90 -7.09 -19.71
N ALA A 71 19.97 -6.39 -19.08
CA ALA A 71 20.08 -5.94 -17.68
C ALA A 71 18.90 -6.44 -16.82
N GLY A 72 19.10 -6.50 -15.50
CA GLY A 72 18.08 -6.96 -14.57
C GLY A 72 17.72 -8.44 -14.77
N GLY A 73 16.43 -8.77 -14.78
CA GLY A 73 15.95 -10.15 -14.95
C GLY A 73 16.22 -10.75 -16.35
N SER A 74 16.70 -9.95 -17.29
CA SER A 74 17.12 -10.39 -18.63
C SER A 74 18.62 -10.69 -18.72
N ALA A 75 19.40 -10.26 -17.72
CA ALA A 75 20.82 -10.57 -17.62
C ALA A 75 20.99 -11.98 -17.05
N ALA A 76 21.70 -12.86 -17.77
CA ALA A 76 22.14 -14.14 -17.23
C ALA A 76 23.33 -13.88 -16.28
N VAL A 77 23.05 -13.55 -15.02
CA VAL A 77 24.07 -13.40 -13.98
C VAL A 77 24.31 -14.76 -13.34
N GLU A 78 25.52 -15.29 -13.48
CA GLU A 78 25.94 -16.46 -12.71
C GLU A 78 26.15 -16.04 -11.25
N VAL A 79 25.33 -16.55 -10.34
CA VAL A 79 25.46 -16.29 -8.90
C VAL A 79 26.59 -17.17 -8.35
N PRO A 80 27.67 -16.58 -7.79
CA PRO A 80 28.76 -17.31 -7.16
C PRO A 80 28.23 -18.28 -6.09
N PRO A 81 28.83 -19.47 -5.92
CA PRO A 81 28.39 -20.45 -4.92
C PRO A 81 28.24 -19.87 -3.50
N GLU A 82 29.08 -18.91 -3.14
CA GLU A 82 29.10 -18.21 -1.84
C GLU A 82 27.86 -17.31 -1.64
N LEU A 83 27.26 -16.84 -2.74
CA LEU A 83 26.06 -16.02 -2.74
C LEU A 83 24.79 -16.84 -3.03
N ARG A 84 24.93 -18.14 -3.33
CA ARG A 84 23.78 -19.03 -3.47
C ARG A 84 23.19 -19.29 -2.09
N HIS A 85 21.88 -19.11 -1.98
CA HIS A 85 21.17 -19.52 -0.78
C HIS A 85 21.31 -21.04 -0.57
N TYR A 86 21.21 -21.48 0.68
CA TYR A 86 21.13 -22.91 1.01
C TYR A 86 20.07 -23.60 0.12
N SER A 87 20.38 -24.80 -0.37
CA SER A 87 19.43 -25.60 -1.16
C SER A 87 18.15 -25.89 -0.40
N ASP A 88 18.24 -25.99 0.93
CA ASP A 88 17.08 -26.05 1.83
C ASP A 88 16.73 -24.66 2.39
N ARG A 89 15.52 -24.21 2.04
CA ARG A 89 14.96 -22.92 2.46
C ARG A 89 14.78 -22.82 3.99
N HIS A 90 14.61 -23.93 4.70
CA HIS A 90 14.45 -23.91 6.16
C HIS A 90 15.73 -23.49 6.87
N TRP A 91 16.90 -23.95 6.41
CA TRP A 91 18.19 -23.57 6.96
C TRP A 91 18.50 -22.09 6.75
N PHE A 92 18.13 -21.56 5.58
CA PHE A 92 18.24 -20.14 5.29
C PHE A 92 17.40 -19.29 6.24
N LEU A 93 16.11 -19.61 6.40
CA LEU A 93 15.22 -18.89 7.32
C LEU A 93 15.66 -19.05 8.78
N ALA A 94 16.05 -20.25 9.20
CA ALA A 94 16.54 -20.51 10.55
C ALA A 94 17.78 -19.69 10.87
N THR A 95 18.72 -19.55 9.92
CA THR A 95 19.92 -18.73 10.08
C THR A 95 19.56 -17.25 10.24
N GLN A 96 18.64 -16.74 9.41
CA GLN A 96 18.16 -15.36 9.54
C GLN A 96 17.47 -15.10 10.88
N VAL A 97 16.58 -16.00 11.31
CA VAL A 97 15.90 -15.90 12.61
C VAL A 97 16.89 -15.99 13.76
N ALA A 98 17.89 -16.87 13.67
CA ALA A 98 18.94 -17.01 14.68
C ALA A 98 19.77 -15.72 14.79
N GLU A 99 20.19 -15.13 13.67
CA GLU A 99 20.94 -13.87 13.69
C GLU A 99 20.09 -12.68 14.18
N VAL A 100 18.81 -12.61 13.82
CA VAL A 100 17.88 -11.60 14.37
C VAL A 100 17.78 -11.74 15.89
N ARG A 101 17.62 -12.95 16.41
CA ARG A 101 17.55 -13.22 17.86
C ARG A 101 18.87 -12.91 18.57
N LYS A 102 19.99 -13.37 18.02
CA LYS A 102 21.34 -13.19 18.57
C LYS A 102 21.71 -11.71 18.71
N ASN A 103 21.36 -10.92 17.71
CA ASN A 103 21.65 -9.48 17.68
C ASN A 103 20.49 -8.63 18.24
N ASN A 104 19.44 -9.28 18.76
CA ASN A 104 18.23 -8.64 19.30
C ASN A 104 17.66 -7.55 18.36
N ILE A 105 17.64 -7.85 17.06
CA ILE A 105 17.20 -6.90 16.03
C ILE A 105 15.68 -6.78 16.14
N GLN A 106 15.20 -5.57 16.44
CA GLN A 106 13.77 -5.29 16.47
C GLN A 106 13.20 -5.46 15.06
N THR A 107 12.21 -6.36 14.93
CA THR A 107 11.42 -6.50 13.71
C THR A 107 10.44 -5.33 13.62
N CYS A 108 10.34 -4.74 12.44
CA CYS A 108 9.40 -3.66 12.18
C CYS A 108 8.10 -4.28 11.65
N GLN A 109 7.06 -4.33 12.49
CA GLN A 109 5.80 -4.96 12.10
C GLN A 109 4.97 -4.04 11.21
N ASP A 110 4.88 -2.77 11.59
CA ASP A 110 4.03 -1.77 10.94
C ASP A 110 4.71 -0.39 10.89
N PHE A 111 3.96 0.60 10.43
CA PHE A 111 4.41 1.98 10.40
C PHE A 111 4.56 2.61 11.79
N VAL A 112 3.88 2.12 12.82
CA VAL A 112 4.06 2.65 14.19
C VAL A 112 5.44 2.27 14.71
N ASP A 113 5.87 1.03 14.49
CA ASP A 113 7.21 0.58 14.86
C ASP A 113 8.27 1.33 14.05
N LEU A 114 8.02 1.55 12.75
CA LEU A 114 8.90 2.33 11.89
C LEU A 114 9.03 3.78 12.40
N ALA A 115 7.92 4.42 12.77
CA ALA A 115 7.91 5.75 13.37
C ALA A 115 8.70 5.79 14.69
N ALA A 116 8.57 4.75 15.52
CA ALA A 116 9.29 4.65 16.78
C ALA A 116 10.80 4.51 16.54
N MET A 117 11.22 3.71 15.57
CA MET A 117 12.63 3.57 15.18
C MET A 117 13.21 4.90 14.66
N ILE A 118 12.48 5.59 13.79
CA ILE A 118 12.85 6.93 13.29
C ILE A 118 13.00 7.92 14.46
N LYS A 119 12.03 7.96 15.38
CA LYS A 119 12.04 8.87 16.53
C LYS A 119 13.21 8.61 17.49
N ARG A 120 13.67 7.36 17.58
CA ARG A 120 14.85 6.97 18.38
C ARG A 120 16.18 7.24 17.66
N GLY A 121 16.16 7.70 16.40
CA GLY A 121 17.35 7.94 15.60
C GLY A 121 18.00 6.66 15.05
N GLU A 122 17.29 5.52 15.09
CA GLU A 122 17.78 4.27 14.51
C GLU A 122 17.70 4.26 12.98
N LEU A 123 16.88 5.14 12.42
CA LEU A 123 16.68 5.29 10.99
C LEU A 123 16.77 6.76 10.59
N VAL A 124 17.36 7.01 9.44
CA VAL A 124 17.48 8.33 8.81
C VAL A 124 16.71 8.33 7.50
N ALA A 125 15.89 9.37 7.30
CA ALA A 125 15.18 9.58 6.05
C ALA A 125 16.16 10.03 4.96
N LEU A 126 16.00 9.49 3.76
CA LEU A 126 16.84 9.79 2.61
C LEU A 126 16.13 10.72 1.62
N PRO A 127 16.87 11.60 0.93
CA PRO A 127 16.33 12.32 -0.22
C PRO A 127 15.94 11.34 -1.33
N ALA A 128 14.95 11.74 -2.15
CA ALA A 128 14.47 10.93 -3.27
C ALA A 128 15.57 10.67 -4.31
N VAL A 129 16.44 11.66 -4.51
CA VAL A 129 17.50 11.67 -5.52
C VAL A 129 18.69 12.44 -4.99
N THR A 130 19.87 11.97 -5.36
CA THR A 130 21.16 12.65 -5.24
C THR A 130 21.91 12.48 -6.57
N ASP A 131 23.10 13.05 -6.67
CA ASP A 131 23.96 12.84 -7.83
C ASP A 131 24.36 11.36 -8.01
N THR A 132 24.43 10.60 -6.91
CA THR A 132 24.96 9.23 -6.90
C THR A 132 23.89 8.14 -6.77
N TYR A 133 22.68 8.44 -6.29
CA TYR A 133 21.59 7.46 -6.19
C TYR A 133 20.20 8.06 -6.41
N ILE A 134 19.25 7.17 -6.75
CA ILE A 134 17.83 7.51 -6.90
C ILE A 134 16.95 6.43 -6.25
N LEU A 135 15.96 6.86 -5.45
CA LEU A 135 14.97 5.99 -4.81
C LEU A 135 13.82 5.65 -5.77
N LEU A 136 14.03 4.65 -6.61
CA LEU A 136 13.10 4.25 -7.67
C LEU A 136 12.12 3.17 -7.21
N GLY A 137 10.87 3.55 -6.99
CA GLY A 137 9.78 2.63 -6.61
C GLY A 137 9.62 2.40 -5.10
N VAL A 138 10.41 3.10 -4.28
CA VAL A 138 10.29 3.08 -2.82
C VAL A 138 8.93 3.65 -2.41
N GLY A 139 8.16 2.93 -1.59
CA GLY A 139 6.83 3.36 -1.18
C GLY A 139 5.77 3.36 -2.29
N ALA A 140 6.03 2.77 -3.47
CA ALA A 140 5.06 2.76 -4.57
C ALA A 140 3.73 2.05 -4.26
N LYS A 141 3.68 1.20 -3.22
CA LYS A 141 2.45 0.57 -2.73
C LYS A 141 1.83 1.28 -1.52
N ALA A 142 2.40 2.38 -1.07
CA ALA A 142 1.86 3.12 0.08
C ALA A 142 0.48 3.67 -0.30
N ASP A 143 -0.53 3.31 0.49
CA ASP A 143 -1.91 3.77 0.29
C ASP A 143 -2.23 5.02 1.11
N GLU A 144 -3.35 5.65 0.75
CA GLU A 144 -3.92 6.82 1.44
C GLU A 144 -4.75 6.45 2.69
N GLY A 145 -4.86 5.16 3.01
CA GLY A 145 -5.62 4.65 4.15
C GLY A 145 -5.08 5.16 5.48
N VAL A 146 -5.85 4.98 6.55
CA VAL A 146 -5.38 5.28 7.91
C VAL A 146 -4.15 4.44 8.24
N PHE A 147 -3.28 4.96 9.11
CA PHE A 147 -2.24 4.14 9.70
C PHE A 147 -2.88 3.02 10.52
N SER A 148 -2.19 1.91 10.67
CA SER A 148 -2.71 0.75 11.39
C SER A 148 -1.63 0.11 12.24
N ARG A 149 -2.08 -0.54 13.31
CA ARG A 149 -1.29 -1.47 14.12
C ARG A 149 -1.44 -2.85 13.48
N TYR A 150 -0.33 -3.49 13.13
CA TYR A 150 -0.35 -4.84 12.55
C TYR A 150 -0.11 -5.87 13.65
N GLN A 151 -1.06 -6.79 13.84
CA GLN A 151 -0.99 -7.81 14.87
C GLN A 151 -1.75 -9.07 14.43
N ASP A 152 -1.13 -10.23 14.61
CA ASP A 152 -1.73 -11.55 14.33
C ASP A 152 -2.34 -11.63 12.91
N ASP A 153 -1.62 -11.16 11.89
CA ASP A 153 -2.05 -11.03 10.49
C ASP A 153 -3.21 -10.05 10.21
N HIS A 154 -3.60 -9.23 11.19
CA HIS A 154 -4.66 -8.23 11.04
C HIS A 154 -4.11 -6.80 11.10
N SER A 155 -4.67 -5.92 10.28
CA SER A 155 -4.39 -4.47 10.30
C SER A 155 -5.51 -3.73 11.01
N ILE A 156 -5.21 -3.13 12.17
CA ILE A 156 -6.19 -2.42 12.99
C ILE A 156 -5.99 -0.92 12.79
N GLY A 157 -7.00 -0.24 12.24
CA GLY A 157 -6.94 1.20 12.00
C GLY A 157 -6.68 2.01 13.28
N LEU A 158 -5.78 3.00 13.16
CA LEU A 158 -5.44 3.93 14.22
C LEU A 158 -6.23 5.23 14.04
N TYR A 159 -6.98 5.58 15.07
CA TYR A 159 -7.88 6.72 15.08
C TYR A 159 -7.71 7.52 16.37
N ASN A 160 -7.91 8.83 16.31
CA ASN A 160 -8.28 9.58 17.51
C ASN A 160 -9.75 9.32 17.90
N ASP A 161 -10.20 9.87 19.03
CA ASP A 161 -11.55 9.62 19.54
C ASP A 161 -12.67 10.06 18.58
N ALA A 162 -12.51 11.22 17.93
CA ALA A 162 -13.50 11.71 16.96
C ALA A 162 -13.53 10.83 15.71
N GLN A 163 -12.36 10.55 15.14
CA GLN A 163 -12.22 9.69 13.97
C GLN A 163 -12.74 8.27 14.22
N LEU A 164 -12.56 7.72 15.42
CA LEU A 164 -13.07 6.40 15.78
C LEU A 164 -14.61 6.39 15.77
N ARG A 165 -15.23 7.43 16.32
CA ARG A 165 -16.70 7.57 16.29
C ARG A 165 -17.22 7.69 14.86
N ASP A 166 -16.56 8.51 14.04
CA ASP A 166 -16.91 8.68 12.63
C ASP A 166 -16.77 7.37 11.86
N GLU A 167 -15.72 6.59 12.14
CA GLU A 167 -15.50 5.29 11.53
C GLU A 167 -16.59 4.28 11.91
N TYR A 168 -16.99 4.23 13.18
CA TYR A 168 -18.12 3.40 13.61
C TYR A 168 -19.42 3.80 12.91
N GLN A 169 -19.70 5.09 12.79
CA GLN A 169 -20.88 5.59 12.06
C GLN A 169 -20.82 5.21 10.58
N ARG A 170 -19.65 5.33 9.94
CA ARG A 170 -19.42 4.96 8.55
C ARG A 170 -19.67 3.47 8.31
N LEU A 171 -19.15 2.61 9.19
CA LEU A 171 -19.34 1.16 9.13
C LEU A 171 -20.82 0.80 9.28
N GLU A 172 -21.54 1.42 10.23
CA GLU A 172 -22.98 1.18 10.41
C GLU A 172 -23.82 1.64 9.22
N ALA A 173 -23.52 2.82 8.67
CA ALA A 173 -24.19 3.33 7.49
C ALA A 173 -23.94 2.43 6.27
N THR A 174 -22.70 1.96 6.09
CA THR A 174 -22.33 1.04 5.02
C THR A 174 -23.05 -0.31 5.18
N ARG A 175 -23.11 -0.84 6.40
CA ARG A 175 -23.86 -2.07 6.70
C ARG A 175 -25.34 -1.92 6.31
N GLY A 176 -26.00 -0.85 6.77
CA GLY A 176 -27.41 -0.60 6.46
C GLY A 176 -27.68 -0.46 4.96
N ASN A 177 -26.80 0.23 4.23
CA ASN A 177 -26.89 0.36 2.77
C ASN A 177 -26.74 -1.00 2.07
N LEU A 178 -25.75 -1.80 2.46
CA LEU A 178 -25.51 -3.12 1.87
C LEU A 178 -26.66 -4.10 2.16
N GLU A 179 -27.26 -4.05 3.35
CA GLU A 179 -28.43 -4.84 3.71
C GLU A 179 -29.63 -4.46 2.83
N GLN A 180 -29.91 -3.17 2.68
CA GLN A 180 -31.00 -2.67 1.85
C GLN A 180 -30.81 -3.04 0.37
N GLU A 181 -29.62 -2.85 -0.18
CA GLU A 181 -29.29 -3.27 -1.55
C GLU A 181 -29.49 -4.77 -1.76
N ASN A 182 -29.10 -5.60 -0.78
CA ASN A 182 -29.32 -7.05 -0.83
C ASN A 182 -30.81 -7.41 -0.85
N VAL A 183 -31.64 -6.73 -0.05
CA VAL A 183 -33.10 -6.92 -0.06
C VAL A 183 -33.69 -6.55 -1.41
N ASP A 184 -33.28 -5.42 -1.98
CA ASP A 184 -33.77 -4.94 -3.28
C ASP A 184 -33.35 -5.86 -4.42
N LEU A 185 -32.10 -6.33 -4.44
CA LEU A 185 -31.61 -7.30 -5.42
C LEU A 185 -32.35 -8.64 -5.32
N LYS A 186 -32.62 -9.14 -4.11
CA LYS A 186 -33.42 -10.36 -3.89
C LYS A 186 -34.86 -10.20 -4.38
N LYS A 187 -35.48 -9.03 -4.14
CA LYS A 187 -36.81 -8.70 -4.66
C LYS A 187 -36.83 -8.68 -6.19
N GLN A 188 -35.82 -8.06 -6.81
CA GLN A 188 -35.65 -8.07 -8.27
C GLN A 188 -35.48 -9.48 -8.82
N LEU A 189 -34.68 -10.31 -8.15
CA LEU A 189 -34.47 -11.71 -8.52
C LEU A 189 -35.79 -12.52 -8.47
N GLY A 190 -36.59 -12.32 -7.41
CA GLY A 190 -37.90 -12.97 -7.25
C GLY A 190 -38.95 -12.54 -8.30
N ALA A 191 -38.82 -11.34 -8.86
CA ALA A 191 -39.71 -10.83 -9.90
C ALA A 191 -39.35 -11.30 -11.33
N LEU A 192 -38.18 -11.93 -11.53
CA LEU A 192 -37.74 -12.40 -12.84
C LEU A 192 -38.44 -13.70 -13.26
N LYS A 193 -38.82 -13.77 -14.54
CA LYS A 193 -39.42 -14.97 -15.13
C LYS A 193 -38.33 -16.01 -15.43
N LYS A 194 -38.68 -17.30 -15.41
CA LYS A 194 -37.76 -18.44 -15.69
C LYS A 194 -37.02 -18.37 -17.03
N ARG A 195 -37.47 -17.54 -17.96
CA ARG A 195 -36.82 -17.33 -19.28
C ARG A 195 -35.64 -16.36 -19.23
N ASP A 196 -35.51 -15.55 -18.19
CA ASP A 196 -34.49 -14.50 -18.07
C ASP A 196 -33.22 -14.99 -17.34
N ARG A 197 -32.75 -16.20 -17.69
CA ARG A 197 -31.66 -16.91 -16.98
C ARG A 197 -30.35 -16.11 -16.87
N ALA A 198 -29.99 -15.35 -17.91
CA ALA A 198 -28.79 -14.53 -17.89
C ALA A 198 -28.87 -13.42 -16.82
N ARG A 199 -30.02 -12.75 -16.72
CA ARG A 199 -30.25 -11.69 -15.74
C ARG A 199 -30.34 -12.24 -14.31
N GLN A 200 -30.89 -13.44 -14.14
CA GLN A 200 -30.88 -14.12 -12.84
C GLN A 200 -29.46 -14.40 -12.34
N ARG A 201 -28.58 -14.92 -13.21
CA ARG A 201 -27.16 -15.16 -12.87
C ARG A 201 -26.44 -13.88 -12.48
N GLU A 202 -26.69 -12.78 -13.20
CA GLU A 202 -26.08 -11.49 -12.89
C GLU A 202 -26.54 -10.94 -11.53
N LEU A 203 -27.84 -10.96 -11.25
CA LEU A 203 -28.35 -10.55 -9.94
C LEU A 203 -27.80 -11.43 -8.80
N GLN A 204 -27.69 -12.75 -9.02
CA GLN A 204 -27.07 -13.64 -8.03
C GLN A 204 -25.61 -13.30 -7.77
N LYS A 205 -24.84 -12.97 -8.81
CA LYS A 205 -23.45 -12.53 -8.67
C LYS A 205 -23.35 -11.22 -7.87
N GLN A 206 -24.25 -10.27 -8.14
CA GLN A 206 -24.30 -9.00 -7.39
C GLN A 206 -24.66 -9.23 -5.92
N ILE A 207 -25.66 -10.07 -5.62
CA ILE A 207 -26.01 -10.45 -4.25
C ILE A 207 -24.81 -11.08 -3.54
N ALA A 208 -24.12 -12.03 -4.18
CA ALA A 208 -22.94 -12.66 -3.59
C ALA A 208 -21.81 -11.65 -3.31
N ALA A 209 -21.57 -10.70 -4.23
CA ALA A 209 -20.59 -9.65 -4.05
C ALA A 209 -20.95 -8.73 -2.87
N ARG A 210 -22.21 -8.28 -2.79
CA ARG A 210 -22.70 -7.43 -1.68
C ARG A 210 -22.70 -8.15 -0.34
N GLN A 211 -22.99 -9.45 -0.32
CA GLN A 211 -22.87 -10.25 0.89
C GLN A 211 -21.43 -10.40 1.36
N GLN A 212 -20.47 -10.52 0.43
CA GLN A 212 -19.05 -10.55 0.78
C GLN A 212 -18.58 -9.20 1.35
N GLU A 213 -19.01 -8.09 0.76
CA GLU A 213 -18.74 -6.73 1.27
C GLU A 213 -19.36 -6.52 2.66
N LEU A 214 -20.58 -7.02 2.89
CA LEU A 214 -21.25 -6.95 4.19
C LEU A 214 -20.46 -7.71 5.26
N ARG A 215 -20.03 -8.94 4.96
CA ARG A 215 -19.18 -9.74 5.88
C ARG A 215 -17.88 -9.03 6.21
N SER A 216 -17.18 -8.49 5.21
CA SER A 216 -15.95 -7.72 5.45
C SER A 216 -16.21 -6.48 6.32
N THR A 217 -17.35 -5.81 6.15
CA THR A 217 -17.74 -4.66 6.98
C THR A 217 -17.99 -5.08 8.44
N GLU A 218 -18.67 -6.21 8.65
CA GLU A 218 -18.92 -6.77 9.97
C GLU A 218 -17.63 -7.25 10.66
N GLU A 219 -16.74 -7.91 9.92
CA GLU A 219 -15.41 -8.33 10.38
C GLU A 219 -14.57 -7.13 10.81
N ASN A 220 -14.53 -6.06 10.00
CA ASN A 220 -13.82 -4.83 10.35
C ASN A 220 -14.37 -4.21 11.64
N LYS A 221 -15.70 -4.14 11.78
CA LYS A 221 -16.33 -3.64 13.00
C LYS A 221 -16.04 -4.52 14.21
N ALA A 222 -16.07 -5.84 14.04
CA ALA A 222 -15.75 -6.79 15.09
C ALA A 222 -14.30 -6.63 15.55
N LEU A 223 -13.37 -6.44 14.61
CA LEU A 223 -11.97 -6.16 14.90
C LEU A 223 -11.81 -4.85 15.69
N LEU A 224 -12.46 -3.76 15.26
CA LEU A 224 -12.44 -2.52 16.03
C LEU A 224 -13.03 -2.70 17.43
N ASN A 225 -14.12 -3.45 17.58
CA ASN A 225 -14.70 -3.75 18.90
C ASN A 225 -13.76 -4.57 19.78
N GLN A 226 -13.05 -5.55 19.22
CA GLN A 226 -12.08 -6.35 19.95
C GLN A 226 -10.95 -5.48 20.49
N PHE A 227 -10.43 -4.55 19.69
CA PHE A 227 -9.26 -3.75 20.07
C PHE A 227 -9.57 -2.44 20.77
N TYR A 228 -10.64 -1.74 20.40
CA TYR A 228 -11.08 -0.50 21.06
C TYR A 228 -12.11 -0.73 22.17
N GLY A 229 -12.68 -1.94 22.29
CA GLY A 229 -13.65 -2.27 23.34
C GLY A 229 -13.03 -2.50 24.72
N HIS A 230 -11.75 -2.86 24.80
CA HIS A 230 -11.02 -3.00 26.06
C HIS A 230 -10.21 -1.74 26.37
N ALA A 231 -10.25 -1.29 27.64
CA ALA A 231 -9.64 -0.02 28.05
C ALA A 231 -8.13 0.04 27.79
N ASP A 232 -7.40 -1.02 28.12
CA ASP A 232 -5.93 -1.06 27.99
C ASP A 232 -5.48 -1.04 26.53
N SER A 233 -6.10 -1.86 25.68
CA SER A 233 -5.79 -1.91 24.24
C SER A 233 -6.22 -0.61 23.55
N ARG A 234 -7.38 -0.05 23.89
CA ARG A 234 -7.83 1.27 23.40
C ARG A 234 -6.82 2.35 23.75
N GLN A 235 -6.38 2.42 25.01
CA GLN A 235 -5.41 3.42 25.43
C GLN A 235 -4.07 3.24 24.69
N LYS A 236 -3.64 2.00 24.46
CA LYS A 236 -2.44 1.72 23.68
C LYS A 236 -2.58 2.23 22.23
N LEU A 237 -3.68 1.95 21.55
CA LEU A 237 -3.90 2.41 20.17
C LEU A 237 -3.97 3.93 20.07
N PHE A 238 -4.55 4.62 21.06
CA PHE A 238 -4.50 6.07 21.11
C PHE A 238 -3.08 6.61 21.29
N ARG A 239 -2.26 6.00 22.16
CA ARG A 239 -0.84 6.37 22.27
C ARG A 239 -0.05 6.11 20.98
N ASP A 240 -0.38 5.04 20.27
CA ASP A 240 0.22 4.71 18.98
C ASP A 240 -0.14 5.79 17.94
N TYR A 241 -1.40 6.22 17.89
CA TYR A 241 -1.86 7.34 17.06
C TYR A 241 -1.18 8.66 17.44
N ASP A 242 -1.11 8.99 18.73
CA ASP A 242 -0.47 10.23 19.22
C ASP A 242 1.02 10.26 18.89
N SER A 243 1.68 9.09 18.91
CA SER A 243 3.08 8.96 18.53
C SER A 243 3.28 9.25 17.05
N LEU A 244 2.41 8.72 16.18
CA LEU A 244 2.41 9.05 14.75
C LEU A 244 2.13 10.54 14.52
N GLN A 245 1.14 11.11 15.20
CA GLN A 245 0.82 12.53 15.07
C GLN A 245 1.99 13.42 15.54
N SER A 246 2.68 13.01 16.60
CA SER A 246 3.87 13.71 17.10
C SER A 246 5.00 13.72 16.06
N LEU A 247 5.25 12.58 15.41
CA LEU A 247 6.22 12.49 14.31
C LEU A 247 5.76 13.34 13.11
N ALA A 248 4.48 13.24 12.74
CA ALA A 248 3.89 13.94 11.61
C ALA A 248 4.01 15.47 11.70
N ARG A 249 4.07 16.06 12.91
CA ARG A 249 4.25 17.52 13.10
C ARG A 249 5.60 18.03 12.59
N ASN A 250 6.64 17.20 12.61
CA ASN A 250 7.96 17.55 12.10
C ASN A 250 8.71 16.28 11.72
N PHE A 251 8.48 15.81 10.49
CA PHE A 251 9.18 14.67 9.93
C PHE A 251 9.93 15.09 8.67
N GLY A 252 11.26 14.97 8.70
CA GLY A 252 12.12 15.39 7.58
C GLY A 252 12.01 16.87 7.25
N GLY A 253 11.68 17.73 8.22
CA GLY A 253 11.45 19.16 7.98
C GLY A 253 10.11 19.50 7.34
N ARG A 254 9.18 18.53 7.24
CA ARG A 254 7.80 18.74 6.77
C ARG A 254 6.80 18.35 7.86
N SER A 255 5.62 18.97 7.81
CA SER A 255 4.47 18.59 8.61
C SER A 255 3.43 17.87 7.75
N TYR A 256 2.77 16.85 8.31
CA TYR A 256 1.72 16.07 7.65
C TYR A 256 0.45 16.10 8.50
N ASP A 257 -0.71 16.36 7.88
CA ASP A 257 -2.01 16.22 8.51
C ASP A 257 -2.54 14.79 8.33
N LEU A 258 -2.58 14.03 9.42
CA LEU A 258 -3.08 12.64 9.38
C LEU A 258 -4.59 12.53 9.07
N ASN A 259 -5.34 13.63 9.10
CA ASN A 259 -6.73 13.65 8.63
C ASN A 259 -6.82 13.69 7.10
N ASN A 260 -5.78 14.19 6.42
CA ASN A 260 -5.71 14.28 4.98
C ASN A 260 -5.15 12.98 4.36
N SER A 261 -5.81 12.43 3.34
CA SER A 261 -5.47 11.14 2.74
C SER A 261 -4.15 11.17 1.96
N THR A 262 -3.90 12.27 1.25
CA THR A 262 -2.66 12.54 0.53
C THR A 262 -1.49 12.69 1.51
N ASP A 263 -1.65 13.43 2.61
CA ASP A 263 -0.59 13.60 3.60
C ASP A 263 -0.24 12.28 4.30
N ARG A 264 -1.23 11.41 4.57
CA ARG A 264 -0.96 10.06 5.08
C ARG A 264 -0.10 9.24 4.12
N GLN A 265 -0.45 9.25 2.84
CA GLN A 265 0.33 8.54 1.82
C GLN A 265 1.75 9.12 1.75
N ALA A 266 1.88 10.44 1.68
CA ALA A 266 3.18 11.12 1.62
C ALA A 266 4.05 10.76 2.83
N MET A 267 3.49 10.80 4.04
CA MET A 267 4.19 10.40 5.25
C MET A 267 4.65 8.94 5.19
N LYS A 268 3.79 8.00 4.78
CA LYS A 268 4.16 6.58 4.61
C LYS A 268 5.32 6.41 3.63
N VAL A 269 5.28 7.11 2.48
CA VAL A 269 6.38 7.06 1.50
C VAL A 269 7.69 7.51 2.14
N ASN A 270 7.72 8.65 2.83
CA ASN A 270 8.93 9.14 3.48
C ASN A 270 9.46 8.21 4.57
N MET A 271 8.57 7.58 5.34
CA MET A 271 8.98 6.61 6.35
C MET A 271 9.64 5.39 5.69
N LEU A 272 9.09 4.91 4.57
CA LEU A 272 9.69 3.84 3.76
C LEU A 272 10.97 4.26 3.05
N SER A 273 11.22 5.56 2.92
CA SER A 273 12.47 6.16 2.42
C SER A 273 13.56 6.28 3.49
N SER A 274 13.41 5.57 4.61
CA SER A 274 14.37 5.60 5.71
C SER A 274 15.26 4.35 5.75
N VAL A 275 16.50 4.52 6.22
CA VAL A 275 17.51 3.46 6.31
C VAL A 275 18.30 3.58 7.62
N ARG A 276 18.95 2.50 8.07
CA ARG A 276 19.89 2.58 9.21
C ARG A 276 21.14 3.39 8.83
N PRO A 277 21.70 4.23 9.72
CA PRO A 277 22.88 5.04 9.43
C PRO A 277 24.09 4.24 8.92
N GLU A 278 24.31 3.03 9.44
CA GLU A 278 25.43 2.17 9.03
C GLU A 278 25.23 1.66 7.60
N ALA A 279 23.99 1.31 7.24
CA ALA A 279 23.65 0.87 5.91
C ALA A 279 23.67 2.03 4.89
N LEU A 280 23.38 3.26 5.33
CA LEU A 280 23.52 4.45 4.49
C LEU A 280 24.97 4.62 4.00
N LYS A 281 25.95 4.50 4.90
CA LYS A 281 27.38 4.63 4.54
C LYS A 281 27.80 3.66 3.44
N VAL A 282 27.42 2.39 3.59
CA VAL A 282 27.71 1.35 2.59
C VAL A 282 26.99 1.63 1.28
N MET A 283 25.73 2.07 1.35
CA MET A 283 24.97 2.43 0.16
C MET A 283 25.58 3.63 -0.58
N GLU A 284 26.05 4.65 0.12
CA GLU A 284 26.70 5.82 -0.47
C GLU A 284 28.05 5.48 -1.13
N GLU A 285 28.83 4.58 -0.53
CA GLU A 285 30.05 4.05 -1.12
C GLU A 285 29.76 3.32 -2.44
N ILE A 286 28.81 2.36 -2.41
CA ILE A 286 28.38 1.63 -3.61
C ILE A 286 27.81 2.58 -4.68
N ALA A 287 27.01 3.57 -4.27
CA ALA A 287 26.42 4.56 -5.15
C ALA A 287 27.50 5.42 -5.83
N THR A 288 28.53 5.81 -5.08
CA THR A 288 29.68 6.56 -5.60
C THR A 288 30.46 5.75 -6.63
N ASP A 289 30.83 4.51 -6.29
CA ASP A 289 31.57 3.63 -7.20
C ASP A 289 30.77 3.31 -8.47
N TYR A 290 29.46 3.07 -8.31
CA TYR A 290 28.55 2.86 -9.42
C TYR A 290 28.46 4.10 -10.31
N HIS A 291 28.32 5.29 -9.73
CA HIS A 291 28.28 6.54 -10.47
C HIS A 291 29.59 6.80 -11.22
N GLN A 292 30.76 6.58 -10.60
CA GLN A 292 32.06 6.74 -11.27
C GLN A 292 32.24 5.77 -12.45
N LYS A 293 31.74 4.53 -12.32
CA LYS A 293 31.90 3.50 -13.34
C LYS A 293 30.93 3.65 -14.51
N PHE A 294 29.71 4.11 -14.24
CA PHE A 294 28.61 4.08 -15.21
C PHE A 294 28.03 5.46 -15.56
N GLU A 295 28.54 6.53 -14.95
CA GLU A 295 28.12 7.92 -15.15
C GLU A 295 26.60 8.12 -14.96
N ARG A 296 26.02 7.44 -13.96
CA ARG A 296 24.60 7.49 -13.64
C ARG A 296 24.33 7.08 -12.20
N PRO A 297 23.24 7.58 -11.58
CA PRO A 297 22.92 7.25 -10.21
C PRO A 297 22.51 5.78 -10.04
N LEU A 298 22.84 5.21 -8.88
CA LEU A 298 22.42 3.88 -8.46
C LEU A 298 20.91 3.84 -8.21
N PRO A 299 20.13 2.99 -8.90
CA PRO A 299 18.71 2.83 -8.61
C PRO A 299 18.49 1.96 -7.38
N VAL A 300 17.96 2.55 -6.31
CA VAL A 300 17.59 1.87 -5.06
C VAL A 300 16.07 1.69 -5.03
N SER A 301 15.60 0.46 -4.97
CA SER A 301 14.16 0.14 -5.09
C SER A 301 13.48 -0.31 -3.80
N SER A 302 14.25 -0.54 -2.74
CA SER A 302 13.73 -0.93 -1.43
C SER A 302 14.70 -0.54 -0.33
N LEU A 303 14.15 -0.06 0.78
CA LEU A 303 14.88 0.19 2.03
C LEU A 303 14.18 -0.62 3.14
N VAL A 304 13.99 -0.02 4.32
CA VAL A 304 13.25 -0.66 5.41
C VAL A 304 11.78 -0.81 5.03
N ARG A 305 11.26 -2.03 5.14
CA ARG A 305 9.86 -2.35 4.86
C ARG A 305 9.25 -3.04 6.09
N PRO A 306 8.22 -2.46 6.71
CA PRO A 306 7.45 -3.15 7.72
C PRO A 306 6.83 -4.43 7.15
N GLU A 307 6.58 -5.42 8.01
CA GLU A 307 5.91 -6.67 7.63
C GLU A 307 4.57 -6.39 6.95
N GLN A 308 3.76 -5.52 7.54
CA GLN A 308 2.48 -5.06 6.99
C GLN A 308 2.58 -4.56 5.53
N TYR A 309 3.65 -3.84 5.17
CA TYR A 309 3.79 -3.27 3.82
C TYR A 309 4.14 -4.33 2.75
N GLN A 310 4.57 -5.52 3.19
CA GLN A 310 4.98 -6.60 2.31
C GLN A 310 3.82 -7.53 1.92
N HIS A 311 2.70 -7.48 2.65
CA HIS A 311 1.47 -8.23 2.40
C HIS A 311 0.48 -7.46 1.50
#